data_AF-A0A969VFS5-F1
#
_entry.id   AF-A0A969VFS5-F1
#
_cell.length_a   1.000
_cell.length_b   1.000
_cell.length_c   1.000
_cell.angle_alpha   90.00
_cell.angle_beta   90.00
_cell.angle_gamma   90.00
#
_symmetry.space_group_name_H-M   'P 1'
#
loop_
_entity.id
_entity.type
_entity.pdbx_description
1 polymer ?
#
loop_
_entity_poly.entity_id
_entity_poly.type
_entity_poly.pdbx_seq_one_letter_code
_entity_poly.pdbx_strand_id
1 'polypeptide(L)'
;MSNYRDLNSLERQELAELLHLSPSLAIAHDLKEELISIYESDITPLGGIRKIKKWLISAQVLLGSAAESVDAHLTEIANYFYQKTTSGVTEGINTRIKLILRQSYGFKSFNAMKEKLLACLFK
;
A
#
# COMPACT_ATOMS: atom_id res chain seq x y z
N MET A 1 -4.88 2.18 -8.18
CA MET A 1 -3.97 2.46 -9.31
C MET A 1 -3.25 1.17 -9.62
N SER A 2 -3.55 0.56 -10.77
CA SER A 2 -2.85 -0.63 -11.22
C SER A 2 -1.36 -0.30 -11.46
N ASN A 3 -0.48 -1.30 -11.32
CA ASN A 3 0.93 -1.15 -11.67
C ASN A 3 1.03 -0.88 -13.18
N TYR A 4 1.96 -0.04 -13.63
CA TYR A 4 2.17 0.22 -15.06
C TYR A 4 2.31 -1.07 -15.88
N ARG A 5 2.90 -2.11 -15.29
CA ARG A 5 3.07 -3.43 -15.93
C ARG A 5 1.75 -4.13 -16.24
N ASP A 6 0.70 -3.87 -15.45
CA ASP A 6 -0.61 -4.51 -15.57
C ASP A 6 -1.56 -3.75 -16.51
N LEU A 7 -1.14 -2.57 -17.01
CA LEU A 7 -1.96 -1.75 -17.89
C LEU A 7 -1.98 -2.31 -19.32
N ASN A 8 -3.16 -2.33 -19.92
CA ASN A 8 -3.34 -2.63 -21.34
C ASN A 8 -2.89 -1.45 -22.23
N SER A 9 -2.86 -1.66 -23.56
CA SER A 9 -2.34 -0.65 -24.50
C SER A 9 -3.12 0.66 -24.50
N LEU A 10 -4.45 0.60 -24.30
CA LEU A 10 -5.30 1.79 -24.24
C LEU A 10 -5.06 2.57 -22.94
N GLU A 11 -5.03 1.88 -21.81
CA GLU A 11 -4.78 2.49 -20.49
C GLU A 11 -3.40 3.16 -20.42
N ARG A 12 -2.39 2.58 -21.07
CA ARG A 12 -1.05 3.20 -21.15
C ARG A 12 -1.06 4.48 -21.97
N GLN A 13 -1.85 4.53 -23.04
CA GLN A 13 -1.98 5.72 -23.87
C GLN A 13 -2.68 6.85 -23.10
N GLU A 14 -3.79 6.55 -22.44
CA GLU A 14 -4.50 7.50 -21.57
C GLU A 14 -3.59 8.01 -20.44
N LEU A 15 -2.82 7.12 -19.81
CA LEU A 15 -1.85 7.50 -18.81
C LEU A 15 -0.79 8.45 -19.39
N ALA A 16 -0.23 8.15 -20.55
CA ALA A 16 0.78 9.00 -21.17
C ALA A 16 0.25 10.43 -21.46
N GLU A 17 -0.99 10.54 -21.92
CA GLU A 17 -1.65 11.83 -22.15
C GLU A 17 -1.84 12.60 -20.83
N LEU A 18 -2.31 11.94 -19.77
CA LEU A 18 -2.49 12.56 -18.45
C LEU A 18 -1.17 13.03 -17.83
N LEU A 19 -0.10 12.22 -17.93
CA LEU A 19 1.21 12.58 -17.42
C LEU A 19 1.85 13.72 -18.23
N HIS A 20 1.60 13.78 -19.55
CA HIS A 20 2.04 14.91 -20.38
C HIS A 20 1.35 16.22 -19.99
N LEU A 21 0.08 16.18 -19.61
CA LEU A 21 -0.69 17.36 -19.19
C LEU A 21 -0.28 17.89 -17.81
N SER A 22 0.28 17.04 -16.94
CA SER A 22 0.64 17.41 -15.58
C SER A 22 2.04 16.91 -15.20
N PRO A 23 3.07 17.78 -15.32
CA PRO A 23 4.44 17.41 -14.97
C PRO A 23 4.61 16.98 -13.51
N SER A 24 3.86 17.57 -12.57
CA SER A 24 3.90 17.16 -11.16
C SER A 24 3.33 15.75 -10.97
N LEU A 25 2.28 15.39 -11.72
CA LEU A 25 1.72 14.05 -11.72
C LEU A 25 2.69 13.04 -12.34
N ALA A 26 3.41 13.42 -13.40
CA ALA A 26 4.47 12.59 -13.98
C ALA A 26 5.55 12.25 -12.97
N ILE A 27 6.08 13.24 -12.25
CA ILE A 27 7.10 13.00 -11.22
C ILE A 27 6.54 12.14 -10.07
N ALA A 28 5.30 12.38 -9.64
CA ALA A 28 4.65 11.57 -8.62
C ALA A 28 4.46 10.11 -9.08
N HIS A 29 4.12 9.91 -10.34
CA HIS A 29 4.00 8.60 -10.96
C HIS A 29 5.35 7.87 -10.99
N ASP A 30 6.42 8.55 -11.38
CA ASP A 30 7.77 7.97 -11.41
C ASP A 30 8.25 7.57 -10.01
N LEU A 31 8.00 8.42 -9.00
CA LEU A 31 8.29 8.09 -7.60
C LEU A 31 7.52 6.85 -7.12
N LYS A 32 6.26 6.69 -7.56
CA LYS A 32 5.44 5.50 -7.26
C LYS A 32 6.06 4.24 -7.87
N GLU A 33 6.43 4.29 -9.15
CA GLU A 33 7.02 3.15 -9.87
C GLU A 33 8.41 2.78 -9.33
N GLU A 34 9.24 3.77 -8.95
CA GLU A 34 10.52 3.53 -8.29
C GLU A 34 10.33 2.78 -6.96
N LEU A 35 9.36 3.23 -6.13
CA LEU A 35 9.06 2.57 -4.86
C LEU A 35 8.62 1.11 -5.08
N ILE A 36 7.72 0.87 -6.04
CA ILE A 36 7.28 -0.49 -6.39
C ILE A 36 8.47 -1.35 -6.82
N SER A 37 9.37 -0.82 -7.66
CA SER A 37 10.57 -1.53 -8.10
C SER A 37 11.48 -1.91 -6.92
N ILE A 38 11.60 -1.05 -5.90
CA ILE A 38 12.33 -1.36 -4.68
C ILE A 38 11.68 -2.54 -3.94
N TYR A 39 10.35 -2.51 -3.75
CA TYR A 39 9.60 -3.59 -3.08
C TYR A 39 9.71 -4.93 -3.82
N GLU A 40 9.58 -4.93 -5.14
CA GLU A 40 9.65 -6.15 -5.93
C GLU A 40 11.07 -6.75 -5.99
N SER A 41 12.10 -5.95 -5.75
CA SER A 41 13.49 -6.41 -5.83
C SER A 41 13.85 -7.43 -4.75
N ASP A 42 14.67 -8.43 -5.11
CA ASP A 42 15.21 -9.42 -4.17
C ASP A 42 16.42 -8.82 -3.43
N ILE A 43 16.12 -8.04 -2.40
CA ILE A 43 17.12 -7.37 -1.55
C ILE A 43 16.90 -7.70 -0.09
N THR A 44 17.98 -7.59 0.69
CA THR A 44 17.90 -7.73 2.14
C THR A 44 17.16 -6.54 2.77
N PRO A 45 16.57 -6.67 3.97
CA PRO A 45 15.97 -5.57 4.71
C PRO A 45 16.87 -4.33 4.83
N LEU A 46 18.15 -4.53 5.14
CA LEU A 46 19.13 -3.45 5.18
C LEU A 46 19.33 -2.78 3.81
N GLY A 47 19.31 -3.56 2.73
CA GLY A 47 19.31 -3.04 1.35
C GLY A 47 18.05 -2.23 1.04
N GLY A 48 16.88 -2.73 1.45
CA GLY A 48 15.59 -2.06 1.31
C GLY A 48 15.56 -0.71 2.01
N ILE A 49 15.98 -0.66 3.28
CA ILE A 49 16.11 0.58 4.05
C ILE A 49 16.98 1.59 3.31
N ARG A 50 18.16 1.18 2.81
CA ARG A 50 19.06 2.08 2.09
C ARG A 50 18.42 2.64 0.81
N LYS A 51 17.75 1.80 0.03
CA LYS A 51 17.08 2.23 -1.20
C LYS A 51 15.91 3.17 -0.91
N ILE A 52 15.07 2.84 0.07
CA ILE A 52 13.93 3.69 0.46
C ILE A 52 14.43 5.03 1.03
N LYS A 53 15.51 5.06 1.83
CA LYS A 53 16.11 6.32 2.28
C LYS A 53 16.62 7.19 1.13
N LYS A 54 17.19 6.59 0.10
CA LYS A 54 17.59 7.34 -1.11
C LYS A 54 16.36 7.90 -1.84
N TRP A 55 15.32 7.08 -2.01
CA TRP A 55 14.06 7.49 -2.61
C TRP A 55 13.38 8.63 -1.83
N LEU A 56 13.44 8.60 -0.49
CA LEU A 56 12.86 9.62 0.39
C LEU A 56 13.39 11.04 0.12
N ILE A 57 14.63 11.19 -0.32
CA ILE A 57 15.23 12.50 -0.67
C ILE A 57 14.40 13.21 -1.74
N SER A 58 14.00 12.46 -2.78
CA SER A 58 13.16 12.98 -3.86
C SER A 58 11.68 13.02 -3.46
N ALA A 59 11.23 12.00 -2.73
CA ALA A 59 9.84 11.87 -2.34
C ALA A 59 9.37 12.96 -1.36
N GLN A 60 10.21 13.41 -0.43
CA GLN A 60 9.84 14.46 0.54
C GLN A 60 9.47 15.78 -0.14
N VAL A 61 10.14 16.13 -1.24
CA VAL A 61 9.88 17.38 -1.97
C VAL A 61 8.48 17.40 -2.58
N LEU A 62 8.01 16.25 -3.10
CA LEU A 62 6.75 16.18 -3.84
C LEU A 62 5.58 15.60 -3.03
N LEU A 63 5.84 14.62 -2.17
CA LEU A 63 4.85 13.86 -1.42
C LEU A 63 4.70 14.34 0.03
N GLY A 64 5.61 15.20 0.52
CA GLY A 64 5.53 15.84 1.83
C GLY A 64 5.27 14.85 2.97
N SER A 65 4.13 15.02 3.64
CA SER A 65 3.73 14.22 4.80
C SER A 65 3.59 12.72 4.53
N ALA A 66 3.31 12.32 3.28
CA ALA A 66 3.28 10.90 2.92
C ALA A 66 4.69 10.28 2.96
N ALA A 67 5.71 11.02 2.53
CA ALA A 67 7.10 10.58 2.62
C ALA A 67 7.59 10.56 4.07
N GLU A 68 7.19 11.54 4.89
CA GLU A 68 7.47 11.55 6.34
C GLU A 68 6.88 10.30 7.04
N SER A 69 5.66 9.92 6.66
CA SER A 69 5.02 8.71 7.20
C SER A 69 5.79 7.44 6.83
N VAL A 70 6.33 7.37 5.60
CA VAL A 70 7.18 6.25 5.17
C VAL A 70 8.49 6.21 5.94
N ASP A 71 9.13 7.35 6.19
CA ASP A 71 10.37 7.42 6.98
C ASP A 71 10.13 7.01 8.44
N ALA A 72 9.04 7.49 9.04
CA ALA A 72 8.67 7.17 10.42
C ALA A 72 8.44 5.66 10.65
N HIS A 73 7.91 4.96 9.65
CA HIS A 73 7.61 3.52 9.70
C HIS A 73 8.59 2.66 8.90
N LEU A 74 9.76 3.20 8.55
CA LEU A 74 10.69 2.55 7.64
C LEU A 74 11.20 1.21 8.17
N THR A 75 11.36 1.09 9.48
CA THR A 75 11.84 -0.13 10.13
C THR A 75 10.84 -1.27 9.98
N GLU A 76 9.55 -0.98 10.16
CA GLU A 76 8.46 -1.93 10.00
C GLU A 76 8.26 -2.30 8.53
N ILE A 77 8.35 -1.30 7.64
CA ILE A 77 8.34 -1.50 6.19
C ILE A 77 9.46 -2.44 5.76
N ALA A 78 10.65 -2.29 6.34
CA ALA A 78 11.80 -3.14 6.02
C ALA A 78 11.55 -4.63 6.32
N ASN A 79 10.59 -4.95 7.21
CA ASN A 79 10.25 -6.34 7.49
C ASN A 79 9.66 -7.07 6.28
N TYR A 80 9.07 -6.34 5.34
CA TYR A 80 8.61 -6.89 4.06
C TYR A 80 9.73 -7.60 3.28
N PHE A 81 10.98 -7.18 3.43
CA PHE A 81 12.11 -7.80 2.73
C PHE A 81 12.62 -9.08 3.42
N TYR A 82 12.22 -9.38 4.67
CA TYR A 82 12.53 -10.68 5.30
C TYR A 82 11.67 -11.78 4.72
N GLN A 83 10.39 -11.51 4.57
CA GLN A 83 9.40 -12.37 3.94
C GLN A 83 8.48 -11.45 3.17
N LYS A 84 8.40 -11.63 1.84
CA LYS A 84 7.47 -10.90 0.96
C LYS A 84 6.03 -11.30 1.30
N THR A 85 5.56 -10.87 2.47
CA THR A 85 4.20 -11.13 2.95
C THR A 85 3.25 -10.31 2.12
N THR A 86 2.37 -10.98 1.39
CA THR A 86 1.31 -10.31 0.67
C THR A 86 0.23 -9.86 1.66
N SER A 87 -0.40 -8.72 1.40
CA SER A 87 -1.55 -8.24 2.17
C SER A 87 -2.76 -9.18 2.09
N GLY A 88 -2.73 -10.25 1.26
CA GLY A 88 -3.87 -11.11 0.97
C GLY A 88 -4.52 -11.72 2.22
N VAL A 89 -3.73 -12.13 3.22
CA VAL A 89 -4.27 -12.64 4.49
C VAL A 89 -4.97 -11.52 5.28
N THR A 90 -4.32 -10.36 5.43
CA THR A 90 -4.88 -9.21 6.14
C THR A 90 -6.09 -8.61 5.41
N GLU A 91 -6.11 -8.65 4.09
CA GLU A 91 -7.21 -8.19 3.24
C GLU A 91 -8.40 -9.14 3.31
N GLY A 92 -8.15 -10.46 3.33
CA GLY A 92 -9.16 -11.48 3.62
C GLY A 92 -9.78 -11.29 5.00
N ILE A 93 -8.96 -11.02 6.03
CA ILE A 93 -9.45 -10.70 7.39
C ILE A 93 -10.27 -9.41 7.39
N ASN A 94 -9.78 -8.33 6.76
CA ASN A 94 -10.49 -7.06 6.66
C ASN A 94 -11.83 -7.19 5.92
N THR A 95 -11.88 -7.98 4.85
CA THR A 95 -13.10 -8.25 4.10
C THR A 95 -14.11 -9.02 4.93
N ARG A 96 -13.67 -10.07 5.66
CA ARG A 96 -14.52 -10.82 6.59
C ARG A 96 -15.05 -9.94 7.72
N ILE A 97 -14.21 -9.10 8.32
CA ILE A 97 -14.63 -8.12 9.34
C ILE A 97 -15.70 -7.19 8.76
N LYS A 98 -15.46 -6.57 7.60
CA LYS A 98 -16.43 -5.67 6.95
C LYS A 98 -17.77 -6.38 6.65
N LEU A 99 -17.75 -7.64 6.20
CA LEU A 99 -18.96 -8.43 5.97
C LEU A 99 -19.71 -8.72 7.26
N ILE A 100 -19.00 -9.14 8.32
CA ILE A 100 -19.59 -9.36 9.65
C ILE A 100 -20.24 -8.07 10.13
N LEU A 101 -19.55 -6.92 10.04
CA LEU A 101 -20.09 -5.61 10.41
C LEU A 101 -21.34 -5.23 9.59
N ARG A 102 -21.35 -5.50 8.28
CA ARG A 102 -22.53 -5.27 7.43
C ARG A 102 -23.73 -6.13 7.82
N GLN A 103 -23.50 -7.39 8.20
CA GLN A 103 -24.56 -8.27 8.73
C GLN A 103 -24.97 -7.93 10.17
N SER A 104 -24.35 -6.90 10.75
CA SER A 104 -24.47 -6.52 12.15
C SER A 104 -25.07 -5.13 12.34
N TYR A 105 -25.47 -4.47 11.24
CA TYR A 105 -26.25 -3.24 11.30
C TYR A 105 -27.51 -3.49 12.14
N GLY A 106 -27.52 -2.93 13.37
CA GLY A 106 -28.55 -3.18 14.36
C GLY A 106 -28.03 -3.52 15.76
N PHE A 107 -26.73 -3.77 15.95
CA PHE A 107 -26.19 -3.93 17.31
C PHE A 107 -26.20 -2.63 18.09
N LYS A 108 -26.84 -2.68 19.26
CA LYS A 108 -26.95 -1.56 20.19
C LYS A 108 -25.76 -1.42 21.15
N SER A 109 -24.84 -2.41 21.17
CA SER A 109 -23.65 -2.40 22.02
C SER A 109 -22.41 -2.90 21.31
N PHE A 110 -21.26 -2.28 21.61
CA PHE A 110 -19.95 -2.70 21.11
C PHE A 110 -19.59 -4.12 21.55
N ASN A 111 -20.02 -4.55 22.74
CA ASN A 111 -19.74 -5.88 23.27
C ASN A 111 -20.39 -6.98 22.41
N ALA A 112 -21.64 -6.80 21.99
CA ALA A 112 -22.32 -7.76 21.11
C ALA A 112 -21.65 -7.85 19.73
N MET A 113 -21.17 -6.73 19.19
CA MET A 113 -20.38 -6.69 17.96
C MET A 113 -19.04 -7.43 18.12
N LYS A 114 -18.34 -7.22 19.24
CA LYS A 114 -17.05 -7.87 19.54
C LYS A 114 -17.21 -9.39 19.66
N GLU A 115 -18.22 -9.86 20.38
CA GLU A 115 -18.49 -11.30 20.53
C GLU A 115 -18.77 -11.98 19.18
N LYS A 116 -19.57 -11.36 18.31
CA LYS A 116 -19.84 -11.91 16.98
C LYS A 116 -18.58 -11.92 16.09
N LEU A 117 -17.76 -10.88 16.16
CA LEU A 117 -16.47 -10.86 15.45
C LEU A 117 -15.57 -12.01 15.92
N LEU A 118 -15.45 -12.22 17.23
CA LEU A 118 -14.64 -13.30 17.80
C LEU A 118 -15.17 -14.69 17.39
N ALA A 119 -16.49 -14.91 17.47
CA ALA A 119 -17.11 -16.18 17.09
C ALA A 119 -17.01 -16.51 15.60
N CYS A 120 -16.97 -15.49 14.72
CA CYS A 120 -16.94 -15.67 13.28
C CYS A 120 -15.52 -15.69 12.68
N LEU A 121 -14.53 -15.05 13.32
CA LEU A 121 -13.16 -14.96 12.79
C LEU A 121 -12.27 -16.13 13.20
N PHE A 122 -12.44 -16.68 14.41
CA PHE A 122 -11.56 -17.69 15.02
C PHE A 122 -12.19 -19.10 15.10
N LYS A 123 -12.90 -19.52 14.06
CA LYS A 123 -13.34 -20.91 13.91
C LYS A 123 -12.27 -21.76 13.24
#